data_AF-A0A286ILZ5-F1
#
_entry.id   AF-A0A286ILZ5-F1
#
_cell.length_a   1.000
_cell.length_b   1.000
_cell.length_c   1.000
_cell.angle_alpha   90.00
_cell.angle_beta   90.00
_cell.angle_gamma   90.00
#
_symmetry.space_group_name_H-M   'P 1'
#
loop_
_entity.id
_entity.type
_entity.pdbx_description
1 polymer ?
#
loop_
_entity_poly.entity_id
_entity_poly.type
_entity_poly.pdbx_seq_one_letter_code
_entity_poly.pdbx_strand_id
1 'polypeptide(L)'
;MENIINANIETSRNANLAEWVDLVRPKGQWDYKDTKKQEDNIFGLANKLREESEDQNEYTVHTAFQWKSYVFNDPSDIGNFNYGLTGRFIGNVGFKKQTLNDWAGYLQTLKDTVYGDFEKAFDEWETINTSPPFGDEPDDYYWSNQGMKYAESILNCPCPN
;
A
#
# COMPACT_ATOMS: atom_id res chain seq x y z
N MET A 1 -11.13 20.94 2.83
CA MET A 1 -10.75 19.67 2.16
C MET A 1 -10.24 18.75 3.24
N GLU A 2 -10.93 17.65 3.47
CA GLU A 2 -10.52 16.65 4.45
C GLU A 2 -9.32 15.88 3.89
N ASN A 3 -8.31 15.63 4.72
CA ASN A 3 -7.11 14.92 4.28
C ASN A 3 -7.44 13.42 4.17
N ILE A 4 -7.21 12.82 2.98
CA ILE A 4 -7.50 11.39 2.72
C ILE A 4 -6.86 10.45 3.74
N ILE A 5 -5.67 10.78 4.25
CA ILE A 5 -4.96 9.95 5.23
C ILE A 5 -5.72 9.93 6.56
N ASN A 6 -6.24 11.08 7.02
CA ASN A 6 -7.03 11.11 8.26
C ASN A 6 -8.37 10.39 8.07
N ALA A 7 -9.02 10.57 6.91
CA ALA A 7 -10.26 9.86 6.59
C ALA A 7 -10.06 8.33 6.56
N ASN A 8 -8.93 7.87 6.04
CA ASN A 8 -8.61 6.44 6.00
C ASN A 8 -8.29 5.86 7.37
N ILE A 9 -7.66 6.63 8.27
CA ILE A 9 -7.48 6.21 9.67
C ILE A 9 -8.84 5.97 10.33
N GLU A 10 -9.77 6.94 10.22
CA GLU A 10 -11.11 6.79 10.81
C GLU A 10 -11.91 5.65 10.18
N THR A 11 -11.80 5.49 8.86
CA THR A 11 -12.41 4.34 8.18
C THR A 11 -11.84 3.02 8.71
N SER A 12 -10.51 2.93 8.87
CA SER A 12 -9.85 1.72 9.38
C SER A 12 -10.24 1.40 10.83
N ARG A 13 -10.37 2.41 11.70
CA ARG A 13 -10.83 2.22 13.08
C ARG A 13 -12.19 1.54 13.18
N ASN A 14 -13.06 1.82 12.21
CA ASN A 14 -14.41 1.29 12.16
C ASN A 14 -14.52 0.02 11.32
N ALA A 15 -13.49 -0.33 10.55
CA ALA A 15 -13.45 -1.51 9.72
C ALA A 15 -13.08 -2.76 10.53
N ASN A 16 -13.74 -3.88 10.25
CA ASN A 16 -13.24 -5.20 10.59
C ASN A 16 -12.17 -5.66 9.58
N LEU A 17 -11.56 -6.83 9.82
CA LEU A 17 -10.49 -7.34 8.96
C LEU A 17 -10.94 -7.52 7.50
N ALA A 18 -12.10 -8.11 7.25
CA ALA A 18 -12.57 -8.37 5.90
C ALA A 18 -12.84 -7.06 5.14
N GLU A 19 -13.46 -6.10 5.82
CA GLU A 19 -13.71 -4.76 5.27
C GLU A 19 -12.39 -4.04 4.95
N TRP A 20 -11.41 -4.09 5.85
CA TRP A 20 -10.10 -3.50 5.59
C TRP A 20 -9.38 -4.17 4.43
N VAL A 21 -9.41 -5.51 4.33
CA VAL A 21 -8.85 -6.24 3.19
C VAL A 21 -9.52 -5.82 1.88
N ASP A 22 -10.85 -5.67 1.85
CA ASP A 22 -11.57 -5.20 0.68
C ASP A 22 -11.19 -3.76 0.27
N LEU A 23 -10.76 -2.92 1.22
CA LEU A 23 -10.26 -1.58 0.94
C LEU A 23 -8.85 -1.59 0.32
N VAL A 24 -7.93 -2.39 0.85
CA VAL A 24 -6.50 -2.39 0.44
C VAL A 24 -6.15 -3.32 -0.71
N ARG A 25 -6.99 -4.33 -1.01
CA ARG A 25 -6.72 -5.29 -2.09
C ARG A 25 -6.64 -4.61 -3.47
N PRO A 26 -6.07 -5.29 -4.49
CA PRO A 26 -6.16 -4.82 -5.88
C PRO A 26 -7.60 -4.52 -6.30
N LYS A 27 -7.83 -3.38 -6.95
CA LYS A 27 -9.15 -2.79 -7.29
C LYS A 27 -10.04 -2.43 -6.08
N GLY A 28 -9.53 -2.60 -4.86
CA GLY A 28 -10.16 -2.11 -3.63
C GLY A 28 -10.09 -0.59 -3.56
N GLN A 29 -10.88 0.06 -2.71
CA GLN A 29 -11.01 1.53 -2.70
C GLN A 29 -9.67 2.28 -2.54
N TRP A 30 -8.73 1.72 -1.77
CA TRP A 30 -7.41 2.30 -1.51
C TRP A 30 -6.30 1.76 -2.42
N ASP A 31 -6.66 0.99 -3.45
CA ASP A 31 -5.76 0.74 -4.56
C ASP A 31 -5.61 2.03 -5.38
N TYR A 32 -4.61 2.83 -5.03
CA TYR A 32 -4.24 4.04 -5.76
C TYR A 32 -3.45 3.74 -7.03
N LYS A 33 -3.03 2.47 -7.23
CA LYS A 33 -2.39 2.00 -8.46
C LYS A 33 -3.42 1.77 -9.59
N ASP A 34 -4.71 1.68 -9.27
CA ASP A 34 -5.78 1.41 -10.23
C ASP A 34 -6.08 2.59 -11.17
N THR A 35 -5.69 2.45 -12.44
CA THR A 35 -5.95 3.44 -13.50
C THR A 35 -7.42 3.60 -13.85
N LYS A 36 -8.28 2.63 -13.51
CA LYS A 36 -9.73 2.77 -13.72
C LYS A 36 -10.36 3.85 -12.85
N LYS A 37 -9.65 4.31 -11.83
CA LYS A 37 -10.06 5.42 -10.94
C LYS A 37 -9.56 6.79 -11.39
N GLN A 38 -9.07 6.92 -12.62
CA GLN A 38 -8.57 8.18 -13.18
C GLN A 38 -9.57 9.35 -13.11
N GLU A 39 -10.86 9.06 -13.13
CA GLU A 39 -11.93 10.05 -13.02
C GLU A 39 -12.33 10.33 -11.57
N ASP A 40 -11.97 9.43 -10.65
CA ASP A 40 -12.37 9.46 -9.24
C ASP A 40 -11.32 10.11 -8.34
N ASN A 41 -10.03 10.02 -8.69
CA ASN A 41 -8.96 10.63 -7.90
C ASN A 41 -7.69 10.97 -8.70
N ILE A 42 -6.88 11.87 -8.13
CA ILE A 42 -5.63 12.36 -8.73
C ILE A 42 -4.57 11.26 -8.92
N PHE A 43 -4.64 10.18 -8.15
CA PHE A 43 -3.66 9.08 -8.20
C PHE A 43 -3.91 8.19 -9.41
N GLY A 44 -5.18 7.88 -9.70
CA GLY A 44 -5.58 7.17 -10.91
C GLY A 44 -5.21 7.96 -12.17
N LEU A 45 -5.39 9.28 -12.16
CA LEU A 45 -4.99 10.15 -13.28
C LEU A 45 -3.48 10.12 -13.49
N ALA A 46 -2.69 10.22 -12.41
CA ALA A 46 -1.23 10.15 -12.49
C ALA A 46 -0.73 8.82 -13.08
N ASN A 47 -1.32 7.69 -12.67
CA ASN A 47 -0.97 6.40 -13.24
C ASN A 47 -1.38 6.26 -14.70
N LYS A 48 -2.55 6.79 -15.08
CA LYS A 48 -2.97 6.80 -16.48
C LYS A 48 -1.97 7.55 -17.36
N LEU A 49 -1.54 8.74 -16.92
CA LEU A 49 -0.56 9.54 -17.65
C LEU A 49 0.80 8.82 -17.75
N ARG A 50 1.19 8.08 -16.71
CA ARG A 50 2.38 7.22 -16.75
C ARG A 50 2.24 6.13 -17.80
N GLU A 51 1.16 5.35 -17.77
CA GLU A 51 0.89 4.28 -18.75
C GLU A 51 0.85 4.82 -20.19
N GLU A 52 0.16 5.95 -20.41
CA GLU A 52 0.09 6.60 -21.73
C GLU A 52 1.48 7.04 -22.24
N SER A 53 2.38 7.49 -21.34
CA SER A 53 3.75 7.86 -21.71
C SER A 53 4.64 6.65 -22.03
N GLU A 54 4.44 5.53 -21.32
CA GLU A 54 5.16 4.26 -21.56
C GLU A 54 4.76 3.66 -22.91
N ASP A 55 3.46 3.65 -23.22
CA ASP A 55 2.92 3.13 -24.49
C ASP A 55 3.41 3.92 -25.71
N GLN A 56 3.73 5.21 -25.52
CA GLN A 56 4.23 6.08 -26.58
C GLN A 56 5.75 6.01 -26.77
N ASN A 57 6.47 5.16 -26.03
CA ASN A 57 7.95 5.15 -25.96
C ASN A 57 8.53 6.54 -25.66
N GLU A 58 7.79 7.37 -24.92
CA GLU A 58 8.28 8.64 -24.44
C GLU A 58 9.04 8.46 -23.12
N TYR A 59 9.60 9.53 -22.58
CA TYR A 59 10.12 9.52 -21.22
C TYR A 59 8.98 9.23 -20.25
N THR A 60 9.08 8.11 -19.50
CA THR A 60 8.09 7.74 -18.49
C THR A 60 7.87 8.88 -17.51
N VAL A 61 6.63 9.37 -17.46
CA VAL A 61 6.26 10.47 -16.55
C VAL A 61 5.86 9.87 -15.20
N HIS A 62 6.69 10.08 -14.18
CA HIS A 62 6.33 9.82 -12.80
C HIS A 62 5.80 11.09 -12.14
N THR A 63 4.60 11.03 -11.59
CA THR A 63 4.03 12.14 -10.82
C THR A 63 4.33 11.94 -9.35
N ALA A 64 5.20 12.79 -8.80
CA ALA A 64 5.50 12.80 -7.39
C ALA A 64 4.40 13.53 -6.58
N PHE A 65 4.14 13.04 -5.37
CA PHE A 65 3.21 13.64 -4.43
C PHE A 65 3.93 13.96 -3.12
N GLN A 66 3.47 15.00 -2.43
CA GLN A 66 4.01 15.36 -1.12
C GLN A 66 2.91 15.49 -0.08
N TRP A 67 3.15 14.89 1.08
CA TRP A 67 2.35 15.13 2.27
C TRP A 67 3.24 15.28 3.50
N LYS A 68 3.16 16.45 4.17
CA LYS A 68 4.09 16.81 5.24
C LYS A 68 5.55 16.68 4.74
N SER A 69 6.35 15.86 5.41
CA SER A 69 7.73 15.54 5.07
C SER A 69 7.89 14.31 4.17
N TYR A 70 6.80 13.62 3.81
CA TYR A 70 6.84 12.44 2.95
C TYR A 70 6.73 12.87 1.49
N VAL A 71 7.67 12.40 0.67
CA VAL A 71 7.72 12.61 -0.77
C VAL A 71 7.55 11.24 -1.43
N PHE A 72 6.40 11.03 -2.05
CA PHE A 72 6.02 9.82 -2.77
C PHE A 72 6.40 10.02 -4.24
N ASN A 73 7.16 9.09 -4.82
CA ASN A 73 7.60 9.17 -6.21
C ASN A 73 6.46 8.86 -7.18
N ASP A 74 5.47 8.09 -6.75
CA ASP A 74 4.28 7.77 -7.53
C ASP A 74 3.07 7.39 -6.62
N PRO A 75 1.90 7.08 -7.21
CA PRO A 75 0.74 6.60 -6.45
C PRO A 75 0.93 5.31 -5.66
N SER A 76 1.89 4.48 -6.07
CA SER A 76 2.14 3.18 -5.47
C SER A 76 2.69 3.34 -4.06
N ASP A 77 3.64 4.26 -3.88
CA ASP A 77 4.21 4.66 -2.59
C ASP A 77 3.12 5.11 -1.59
N ILE A 78 2.12 5.86 -2.07
CA ILE A 78 0.99 6.32 -1.25
C ILE A 78 0.13 5.14 -0.84
N GLY A 79 -0.11 4.19 -1.75
CA GLY A 79 -0.87 2.97 -1.47
C GLY A 79 -0.22 2.15 -0.36
N ASN A 80 1.09 1.90 -0.50
CA ASN A 80 1.88 1.14 0.48
C ASN A 80 1.97 1.86 1.83
N PHE A 81 2.22 3.18 1.81
CA PHE A 81 2.17 4.00 3.02
C PHE A 81 0.81 3.91 3.71
N ASN A 82 -0.28 4.00 2.94
CA ASN A 82 -1.63 3.93 3.46
C ASN A 82 -1.98 2.52 4.00
N TYR A 83 -1.52 1.46 3.35
CA TYR A 83 -1.63 0.07 3.84
C TYR A 83 -0.98 -0.06 5.22
N GLY A 84 0.29 0.30 5.35
CA GLY A 84 1.02 0.21 6.62
C GLY A 84 0.42 1.09 7.70
N LEU A 85 -0.02 2.30 7.35
CA LEU A 85 -0.67 3.22 8.29
C LEU A 85 -2.02 2.67 8.78
N THR A 86 -2.94 2.37 7.87
CA THR A 86 -4.31 1.96 8.23
C THR A 86 -4.33 0.60 8.90
N GLY A 87 -3.41 -0.30 8.55
CA GLY A 87 -3.23 -1.60 9.19
C GLY A 87 -2.99 -1.51 10.71
N ARG A 88 -2.40 -0.41 11.17
CA ARG A 88 -2.17 -0.14 12.60
C ARG A 88 -3.39 0.39 13.35
N PHE A 89 -4.51 0.65 12.66
CA PHE A 89 -5.74 1.18 13.24
C PHE A 89 -6.96 0.26 13.12
N ILE A 90 -6.88 -0.87 12.41
CA ILE A 90 -8.01 -1.77 12.12
C ILE A 90 -8.78 -2.12 13.40
N GLY A 91 -10.10 -1.93 13.38
CA GLY A 91 -11.00 -2.30 14.49
C GLY A 91 -10.63 -1.67 15.83
N ASN A 92 -9.90 -0.55 15.82
CA ASN A 92 -9.32 0.11 16.98
C ASN A 92 -8.38 -0.79 17.82
N VAL A 93 -7.82 -1.84 17.21
CA VAL A 93 -6.79 -2.71 17.78
C VAL A 93 -5.51 -2.60 16.97
N GLY A 94 -5.61 -2.66 15.64
CA GLY A 94 -4.47 -2.66 14.73
C GLY A 94 -3.68 -3.97 14.74
N PHE A 95 -2.90 -4.20 13.69
CA PHE A 95 -1.99 -5.34 13.60
C PHE A 95 -0.58 -5.00 14.00
N LYS A 96 0.20 -5.99 14.47
CA LYS A 96 1.64 -5.85 14.68
C LYS A 96 2.36 -5.56 13.37
N LYS A 97 3.52 -4.89 13.43
CA LYS A 97 4.33 -4.62 12.23
C LYS A 97 4.68 -5.89 11.48
N GLN A 98 5.13 -6.91 12.21
CA GLN A 98 5.48 -8.20 11.62
C GLN A 98 4.29 -8.78 10.85
N THR A 99 3.11 -8.80 11.46
CA THR A 99 1.89 -9.29 10.80
C THR A 99 1.59 -8.52 9.51
N LEU A 100 1.73 -7.19 9.49
CA LEU A 100 1.49 -6.41 8.28
C LEU A 100 2.54 -6.67 7.18
N ASN A 101 3.80 -6.86 7.56
CA ASN A 101 4.88 -7.20 6.63
C ASN A 101 4.68 -8.59 6.04
N ASP A 102 4.36 -9.60 6.87
CA ASP A 102 4.10 -10.97 6.41
C ASP A 102 2.92 -10.97 5.42
N TRP A 103 1.85 -10.23 5.73
CA TRP A 103 0.67 -10.10 4.86
C TRP A 103 0.97 -9.38 3.53
N ALA A 104 1.83 -8.37 3.53
CA ALA A 104 2.24 -7.70 2.30
C ALA A 104 2.94 -8.69 1.36
N GLY A 105 3.89 -9.47 1.89
CA GLY A 105 4.54 -10.55 1.17
C GLY A 105 3.57 -11.60 0.63
N TYR A 106 2.66 -12.10 1.46
CA TYR A 106 1.65 -13.07 1.01
C TYR A 106 0.78 -12.54 -0.13
N LEU A 107 0.39 -11.25 -0.09
CA LEU A 107 -0.43 -10.64 -1.14
C LEU A 107 0.38 -10.45 -2.43
N GLN A 108 1.65 -10.09 -2.34
CA GLN A 108 2.55 -9.96 -3.49
C GLN A 108 2.78 -11.31 -4.16
N THR A 109 3.09 -12.36 -3.39
CA THR A 109 3.24 -13.71 -3.93
C THR A 109 1.96 -14.25 -4.58
N LEU A 110 0.78 -13.95 -3.99
CA LEU A 110 -0.50 -14.36 -4.56
C LEU A 110 -0.80 -13.61 -5.87
N LYS A 111 -0.47 -12.32 -5.94
CA LYS A 111 -0.57 -11.52 -7.17
C LYS A 111 0.29 -12.15 -8.26
N ASP A 112 1.57 -12.41 -7.99
CA ASP A 112 2.51 -12.93 -8.99
C ASP A 112 2.17 -14.36 -9.44
N THR A 113 1.66 -15.20 -8.53
CA THR A 113 1.10 -16.53 -8.86
C THR A 113 -0.09 -16.43 -9.82
N VAL A 114 -1.01 -15.48 -9.60
CA VAL A 114 -2.21 -15.31 -10.43
C VAL A 114 -1.87 -14.73 -11.80
N TYR A 115 -0.85 -13.88 -11.90
CA TYR A 115 -0.39 -13.29 -13.16
C TYR A 115 0.65 -14.15 -13.91
N GLY A 116 0.98 -15.34 -13.39
CA GLY A 116 1.71 -16.38 -14.11
C GLY A 116 3.23 -16.38 -13.92
N ASP A 117 3.77 -15.62 -12.97
CA ASP A 117 5.19 -15.59 -12.64
C ASP A 117 5.51 -16.56 -11.49
N PHE A 118 5.41 -17.85 -11.78
CA PHE A 118 5.49 -18.92 -10.77
C PHE A 118 6.88 -19.10 -10.15
N GLU A 119 7.96 -18.81 -10.90
CA GLU A 119 9.33 -18.88 -10.36
C GLU A 119 9.55 -17.76 -9.33
N LYS A 120 9.14 -16.53 -9.66
CA LYS A 120 9.20 -15.39 -8.75
C LYS A 120 8.36 -15.60 -7.49
N ALA A 121 7.14 -16.13 -7.65
CA ALA A 121 6.26 -16.44 -6.52
C ALA A 121 6.84 -17.51 -5.57
N PHE A 122 7.58 -18.49 -6.08
CA PHE A 122 8.21 -19.52 -5.25
C PHE A 122 9.37 -18.95 -4.41
N ASP A 123 10.22 -18.15 -5.04
CA ASP A 123 11.34 -17.48 -4.36
C ASP A 123 10.84 -16.48 -3.31
N GLU A 124 9.78 -15.72 -3.61
CA GLU A 124 9.15 -14.80 -2.66
C GLU A 124 8.58 -15.57 -1.45
N TRP A 125 7.89 -16.69 -1.67
CA TRP A 125 7.29 -17.52 -0.61
C TRP A 125 8.30 -18.01 0.43
N GLU A 126 9.50 -18.41 0.01
CA GLU A 126 10.56 -18.85 0.93
C GLU A 126 11.05 -17.73 1.86
N THR A 127 10.82 -16.47 1.48
CA THR A 127 11.32 -15.31 2.23
C THR A 127 10.29 -14.65 3.15
N ILE A 128 8.99 -14.95 3.00
CA ILE A 128 7.87 -14.29 3.72
C ILE A 128 8.02 -14.30 5.24
N ASN A 129 8.74 -15.26 5.82
CA ASN A 129 8.90 -15.36 7.28
C ASN A 129 10.36 -15.41 7.74
N THR A 130 11.33 -15.16 6.87
CA THR A 130 12.76 -15.36 7.19
C THR A 130 13.53 -14.06 7.31
N SER A 131 13.30 -13.09 6.42
CA SER A 131 13.96 -11.78 6.49
C SER A 131 13.22 -10.70 5.68
N PRO A 132 13.32 -9.41 6.07
CA PRO A 132 12.89 -8.29 5.23
C PRO A 132 13.44 -8.40 3.80
N PRO A 133 12.66 -8.08 2.75
CA PRO A 133 11.32 -7.46 2.77
C PRO A 133 10.15 -8.44 2.97
N PHE A 134 10.41 -9.68 3.41
CA PHE A 134 9.40 -10.70 3.67
C PHE A 134 8.57 -11.06 2.42
N GLY A 135 9.24 -11.24 1.28
CA GLY A 135 8.56 -11.56 0.01
C GLY A 135 7.87 -10.37 -0.67
N ASP A 136 7.94 -9.17 -0.11
CA ASP A 136 7.47 -7.92 -0.74
C ASP A 136 8.57 -7.24 -1.57
N GLU A 137 8.22 -6.27 -2.40
CA GLU A 137 9.21 -5.44 -3.09
C GLU A 137 9.91 -4.50 -2.08
N PRO A 138 11.24 -4.26 -2.19
CA PRO A 138 11.96 -3.43 -1.21
C PRO A 138 11.37 -2.02 -1.00
N ASP A 139 10.82 -1.42 -2.07
CA ASP A 139 10.19 -0.10 -2.03
C ASP A 139 8.78 -0.15 -1.39
N ASP A 140 7.97 -1.13 -1.76
CA ASP A 140 6.65 -1.40 -1.14
C ASP A 140 6.81 -1.66 0.37
N TYR A 141 7.81 -2.45 0.76
CA TYR A 141 8.19 -2.68 2.15
C TYR A 141 8.63 -1.39 2.85
N TYR A 142 9.46 -0.56 2.21
CA TYR A 142 9.91 0.71 2.77
C TYR A 142 8.72 1.62 3.09
N TRP A 143 7.82 1.82 2.12
CA TRP A 143 6.68 2.72 2.27
C TRP A 143 5.66 2.22 3.27
N SER A 144 5.37 0.92 3.27
CA SER A 144 4.56 0.26 4.31
C SER A 144 5.13 0.52 5.71
N ASN A 145 6.45 0.41 5.87
CA ASN A 145 7.11 0.70 7.14
C ASN A 145 7.11 2.20 7.50
N GLN A 146 7.16 3.12 6.53
CA GLN A 146 6.95 4.54 6.81
C GLN A 146 5.54 4.83 7.32
N GLY A 147 4.52 4.19 6.74
CA GLY A 147 3.13 4.28 7.18
C GLY A 147 2.95 3.78 8.62
N MET A 148 3.52 2.62 8.93
CA MET A 148 3.49 2.05 10.28
C MET A 148 4.21 2.92 11.32
N LYS A 149 5.40 3.45 10.98
CA LYS A 149 6.14 4.39 11.84
C LYS A 149 5.36 5.67 12.09
N TYR A 150 4.71 6.18 11.03
CA TYR A 150 3.86 7.35 11.18
C TYR A 150 2.68 7.05 12.10
N ALA A 151 2.01 5.91 11.94
CA ALA A 151 0.91 5.49 12.82
C ALA A 151 1.31 5.55 14.31
N GLU A 152 2.49 5.02 14.64
CA GLU A 152 3.03 5.00 16.00
C GLU A 152 3.38 6.39 16.56
N SER A 153 3.63 7.36 15.68
CA SER A 153 3.87 8.75 16.08
C SER A 153 2.59 9.50 16.43
N ILE A 154 1.41 8.97 16.07
CA ILE A 154 0.11 9.58 16.34
C ILE A 154 -0.33 9.22 17.77
N LEU A 155 -0.60 10.24 18.59
CA LEU A 155 -1.26 10.06 19.90
C LEU A 155 -2.58 9.30 19.68
N ASN A 156 -2.75 8.14 20.31
CA ASN A 156 -3.92 7.22 20.19
C ASN A 156 -3.83 6.15 19.08
N CYS A 157 -2.65 5.75 18.64
CA CYS A 157 -2.54 4.49 17.91
C CYS A 157 -2.80 3.29 18.85
N PRO A 158 -3.73 2.38 18.51
CA PRO A 158 -3.92 1.13 19.26
C PRO A 158 -2.83 0.08 18.98
N CYS A 159 -1.90 0.41 18.07
CA CYS A 159 -0.61 -0.20 17.79
C CYS A 159 -0.12 -1.22 18.84
N PRO A 160 -0.34 -2.54 18.64
CA PRO A 160 0.30 -3.55 19.46
C PRO A 160 1.81 -3.55 19.20
N ASN A 161 2.58 -3.82 20.27
CA ASN A 161 4.02 -4.03 20.23
C ASN A 161 4.39 -5.26 19.37
#